data_AF-A0A0F9WVE6-F1
#
_entry.id   AF-A0A0F9WVE6-F1
#
_cell.length_a   1.000
_cell.length_b   1.000
_cell.length_c   1.000
_cell.angle_alpha   90.00
_cell.angle_beta   90.00
_cell.angle_gamma   90.00
#
_symmetry.space_group_name_H-M   'P 1'
#
loop_
_entity.id
_entity.type
_entity.pdbx_description
1 polymer ?
#
loop_
_entity_poly.entity_id
_entity_poly.type
_entity_poly.pdbx_seq_one_letter_code
_entity_poly.pdbx_strand_id
1 'polypeptide(L)'
;MKHKKSIKKFLKSFFILIQAIVFMYSISLKIISFTVYLKARDILQMSLGVFLLLFGISSTSALSSILGFHILNTKKKLKLTFWILITMFLINFQVILAIKSSLLPEKSLFWGDNIWEGMNEYQKNFVQERFKCCGFRDTSDRNATVCNFKDKSCFKVLYNLSLSLRMFIERSVVFMLFIESMGVCIVSLIKYRR
;
A
#
# COMPACT_ATOMS: atom_id res chain seq x y z
N MET A 1 16.56 29.17 29.40
CA MET A 1 16.65 29.27 27.90
C MET A 1 17.28 28.06 27.20
N LYS A 2 18.28 27.36 27.75
CA LYS A 2 18.93 26.20 27.09
C LYS A 2 17.96 25.03 26.78
N HIS A 3 17.03 24.73 27.70
CA HIS A 3 16.06 23.63 27.53
C HIS A 3 15.10 23.81 26.34
N LYS A 4 14.64 25.05 26.07
CA LYS A 4 13.76 25.36 24.92
C LYS A 4 14.46 25.14 23.57
N LYS A 5 15.77 25.43 23.48
CA LYS A 5 16.57 25.19 22.27
C LYS A 5 16.79 23.69 22.01
N SER A 6 16.98 22.90 23.07
CA SER A 6 17.15 21.44 22.97
C SER A 6 15.89 20.75 22.43
N ILE A 7 14.71 21.05 23.00
CA ILE A 7 13.42 20.47 22.56
C ILE A 7 13.16 20.74 21.07
N LYS A 8 13.43 21.97 20.60
CA LYS A 8 13.23 22.35 19.20
C LYS A 8 14.16 21.58 18.25
N LYS A 9 15.41 21.34 18.65
CA LYS A 9 16.37 20.55 17.87
C LYS A 9 15.91 19.09 17.78
N PHE A 10 15.46 18.52 18.89
CA PHE A 10 14.89 17.18 18.94
C PHE A 10 13.68 17.02 18.00
N LEU A 11 12.68 17.90 18.12
CA LEU A 11 11.48 17.85 17.27
C LEU A 11 11.81 17.98 15.77
N LYS A 12 12.78 18.80 15.39
CA LYS A 12 13.25 18.89 14.00
C LYS A 12 13.88 17.59 13.52
N SER A 13 14.77 17.00 14.33
CA SER A 13 15.43 15.74 14.01
C SER A 13 14.40 14.62 13.83
N PHE A 14 13.43 14.56 14.74
CA PHE A 14 12.35 13.58 14.71
C PHE A 14 11.43 13.77 13.49
N PHE A 15 11.11 15.01 13.13
CA PHE A 15 10.36 15.29 11.90
C PHE A 15 11.11 14.86 10.64
N ILE A 16 12.43 15.09 10.56
CA ILE A 16 13.27 14.61 9.44
C ILE A 16 13.20 13.09 9.34
N LEU A 17 13.28 12.38 10.47
CA LEU A 17 13.15 10.92 10.50
C LEU A 17 11.78 10.46 9.97
N ILE A 18 10.69 11.11 10.39
CA ILE A 18 9.34 10.85 9.88
C ILE A 18 9.30 11.01 8.35
N GLN A 19 9.80 12.12 7.81
CA GLN A 19 9.80 12.36 6.36
C GLN A 19 10.65 11.32 5.61
N ALA A 20 11.75 10.85 6.21
CA ALA A 20 12.56 9.79 5.62
C ALA A 20 11.81 8.45 5.56
N ILE A 21 11.08 8.08 6.62
CA ILE A 21 10.26 6.86 6.65
C ILE A 21 9.17 6.93 5.58
N VAL A 22 8.44 8.04 5.49
CA VAL A 22 7.38 8.22 4.48
C VAL A 22 7.94 8.18 3.06
N PHE A 23 9.11 8.79 2.84
CA PHE A 23 9.78 8.76 1.54
C PHE A 23 10.18 7.32 1.15
N MET A 24 10.84 6.59 2.05
CA MET A 24 11.24 5.20 1.80
C MET A 24 10.03 4.32 1.52
N TYR A 25 8.98 4.43 2.32
CA TYR A 25 7.72 3.71 2.09
C TYR A 25 7.13 4.01 0.71
N SER A 26 7.10 5.29 0.32
CA SER A 26 6.59 5.72 -0.98
C SER A 26 7.35 5.09 -2.15
N ILE A 27 8.68 5.08 -2.07
CA ILE A 27 9.54 4.46 -3.08
C ILE A 27 9.33 2.94 -3.13
N SER A 28 9.26 2.27 -1.97
CA SER A 28 8.99 0.83 -1.89
C SER A 28 7.64 0.49 -2.53
N LEU A 29 6.57 1.23 -2.20
CA LEU A 29 5.24 1.02 -2.77
C LEU A 29 5.24 1.22 -4.29
N LYS A 30 6.00 2.21 -4.79
CA LYS A 30 6.14 2.48 -6.22
C LYS A 30 6.83 1.34 -6.95
N ILE A 31 7.95 0.83 -6.40
CA ILE A 31 8.69 -0.32 -6.96
C ILE A 31 7.79 -1.56 -6.98
N ILE A 32 7.09 -1.84 -5.87
CA ILE A 32 6.17 -2.99 -5.79
C ILE A 32 5.06 -2.86 -6.83
N SER A 33 4.39 -1.70 -6.90
CA SER A 33 3.29 -1.48 -7.84
C SER A 33 3.75 -1.63 -9.30
N PHE A 34 4.93 -1.10 -9.63
CA PHE A 34 5.52 -1.22 -10.95
C PHE A 34 5.91 -2.66 -11.29
N THR A 35 6.52 -3.37 -10.34
CA THR A 35 6.93 -4.78 -10.52
C THR A 35 5.73 -5.69 -10.71
N VAL A 36 4.68 -5.51 -9.92
CA VAL A 36 3.43 -6.28 -10.04
C VAL A 36 2.78 -6.01 -11.39
N TYR A 37 2.73 -4.74 -11.82
CA TYR A 37 2.17 -4.41 -13.12
C TYR A 37 2.96 -5.02 -14.29
N LEU A 38 4.30 -4.96 -14.27
CA LEU A 38 5.10 -5.52 -15.36
C LEU A 38 5.08 -7.05 -15.40
N LYS A 39 5.17 -7.72 -14.24
CA LYS A 39 5.36 -9.17 -14.18
C LYS A 39 4.07 -9.97 -14.07
N ALA A 40 3.01 -9.36 -13.56
CA ALA A 40 1.80 -10.07 -13.22
C ALA A 40 0.55 -9.50 -13.89
N ARG A 41 0.65 -8.46 -14.72
CA ARG A 41 -0.52 -7.91 -15.44
C ARG A 41 -1.22 -8.96 -16.30
N ASP A 42 -0.47 -9.79 -17.02
CA ASP A 42 -1.09 -10.75 -17.95
C ASP A 42 -1.82 -11.88 -17.21
N ILE A 43 -1.31 -12.26 -16.03
CA ILE A 43 -1.89 -13.33 -15.20
C ILE A 43 -3.04 -12.79 -14.34
N LEU A 44 -2.85 -11.61 -13.74
CA LEU A 44 -3.84 -10.97 -12.86
C LEU A 44 -4.84 -10.13 -13.65
N GLN A 45 -4.71 -9.97 -14.97
CA GLN A 45 -5.54 -9.04 -15.76
C GLN A 45 -5.69 -7.65 -15.09
N MET A 46 -4.61 -7.17 -14.48
CA MET A 46 -4.66 -5.98 -13.64
C MET A 46 -4.98 -4.75 -14.50
N SER A 47 -6.04 -4.02 -14.15
CA SER A 47 -6.44 -2.85 -14.93
C SER A 47 -5.41 -1.72 -14.79
N LEU A 48 -5.18 -1.01 -15.91
CA LEU A 48 -4.28 0.15 -15.96
C LEU A 48 -4.68 1.22 -14.92
N GLY A 49 -5.99 1.39 -14.69
CA GLY A 49 -6.51 2.35 -13.72
C GLY A 49 -6.04 2.08 -12.29
N VAL A 50 -6.01 0.81 -11.85
CA VAL A 50 -5.53 0.46 -10.50
C VAL A 50 -4.04 0.74 -10.37
N PHE A 51 -3.26 0.41 -11.39
CA PHE A 51 -1.82 0.73 -11.42
C PHE A 51 -1.58 2.25 -11.34
N LEU A 52 -2.26 3.04 -12.18
CA LEU A 52 -2.11 4.49 -12.20
C LEU A 52 -2.50 5.13 -10.86
N LEU A 53 -3.53 4.61 -10.20
CA LEU A 53 -3.95 5.05 -8.88
C LEU A 53 -2.84 4.82 -7.84
N LEU A 54 -2.32 3.59 -7.72
CA LEU A 54 -1.24 3.26 -6.77
C LEU A 54 0.05 4.03 -7.06
N PHE A 55 0.39 4.17 -8.33
CA PHE A 55 1.56 4.95 -8.77
C PHE A 55 1.40 6.44 -8.47
N GLY A 56 0.19 6.98 -8.65
CA GLY A 56 -0.16 8.36 -8.32
C GLY A 56 0.00 8.63 -6.83
N ILE A 57 -0.61 7.82 -5.97
CA ILE A 57 -0.55 8.00 -4.50
C ILE A 57 0.89 7.90 -3.99
N SER A 58 1.63 6.89 -4.44
CA SER A 58 3.04 6.74 -4.05
C SER A 58 3.89 7.94 -4.50
N SER A 59 3.61 8.50 -5.68
CA SER A 59 4.30 9.70 -6.15
C SER A 59 3.91 10.95 -5.36
N THR A 60 2.63 11.11 -5.00
CA THR A 60 2.16 12.21 -4.15
C THR A 60 2.74 12.11 -2.73
N SER A 61 2.84 10.92 -2.15
CA SER A 61 3.45 10.71 -0.82
C SER A 61 4.97 10.96 -0.83
N ALA A 62 5.67 10.57 -1.89
CA ALA A 62 7.08 10.93 -2.09
C ALA A 62 7.26 12.46 -2.21
N LEU A 63 6.41 13.13 -2.98
CA LEU A 63 6.42 14.59 -3.11
C LEU A 63 6.12 15.27 -1.76
N SER A 64 5.15 14.78 -1.01
CA SER A 64 4.84 15.27 0.34
C SER A 64 6.06 15.18 1.25
N SER A 65 6.79 14.06 1.20
CA SER A 65 8.00 13.84 2.01
C SER A 65 9.11 14.84 1.65
N ILE A 66 9.35 15.05 0.35
CA ILE A 66 10.35 16.02 -0.16
C ILE A 66 9.98 17.44 0.30
N LEU A 67 8.72 17.83 0.13
CA LEU A 67 8.23 19.14 0.58
C LEU A 67 8.37 19.28 2.10
N GLY A 68 8.12 18.21 2.86
CA GLY A 68 8.32 18.10 4.30
C GLY A 68 9.72 18.55 4.70
N PHE A 69 10.77 17.98 4.10
CA PHE A 69 12.16 18.37 4.38
C PHE A 69 12.40 19.87 4.17
N HIS A 70 11.86 20.45 3.09
CA HIS A 70 12.03 21.88 2.79
C HIS A 70 11.26 22.82 3.73
N ILE A 71 10.18 22.36 4.36
CA ILE A 71 9.32 23.19 5.22
C ILE A 71 10.00 23.62 6.50
N LEU A 72 10.91 22.80 7.06
CA LEU A 72 11.64 23.18 8.27
C LEU A 72 12.39 24.50 8.11
N ASN A 73 12.92 24.75 6.91
CA ASN A 73 13.73 25.93 6.60
C ASN A 73 12.92 27.08 5.99
N THR A 74 11.73 26.82 5.46
CA THR A 74 10.91 27.88 4.85
C THR A 74 10.29 28.83 5.89
N LYS A 75 10.20 30.11 5.53
CA LYS A 75 9.39 31.12 6.24
C LYS A 75 8.01 31.34 5.59
N LYS A 76 7.81 30.86 4.36
CA LYS A 76 6.59 31.11 3.58
C LYS A 76 5.42 30.28 4.13
N LYS A 77 4.40 30.94 4.69
CA LYS A 77 3.18 30.29 5.21
C LYS A 77 2.43 29.49 4.14
N LEU A 78 2.45 29.97 2.89
CA LEU A 78 1.82 29.27 1.76
C LEU A 78 2.40 27.88 1.51
N LYS A 79 3.73 27.72 1.56
CA LYS A 79 4.40 26.42 1.38
C LYS A 79 4.03 25.41 2.48
N LEU A 80 3.93 25.90 3.73
CA LEU A 80 3.46 25.08 4.85
C LEU A 80 2.01 24.65 4.65
N THR A 81 1.14 25.59 4.30
CA THR A 81 -0.30 25.32 4.07
C THR A 81 -0.50 24.29 2.97
N PHE A 82 0.21 24.45 1.85
CA PHE A 82 0.15 23.52 0.72
C PHE A 82 0.55 22.09 1.11
N TRP A 83 1.61 21.93 1.90
CA TRP A 83 2.03 20.62 2.38
C TRP A 83 1.06 20.00 3.39
N ILE A 84 0.49 20.80 4.29
CA ILE A 84 -0.57 20.33 5.20
C ILE A 84 -1.75 19.81 4.38
N LEU A 85 -2.18 20.54 3.34
CA LEU A 85 -3.28 20.10 2.46
C LEU A 85 -2.97 18.78 1.76
N ILE A 86 -1.77 18.62 1.19
CA ILE A 86 -1.35 17.36 0.58
C ILE A 86 -1.34 16.21 1.60
N THR A 87 -0.78 16.45 2.79
CA THR A 87 -0.69 15.42 3.83
C THR A 87 -2.08 15.03 4.33
N MET A 88 -2.98 16.01 4.52
CA MET A 88 -4.37 15.73 4.87
C MET A 88 -5.10 14.95 3.78
N PHE A 89 -4.87 15.27 2.50
CA PHE A 89 -5.43 14.49 1.39
C PHE A 89 -4.95 13.03 1.44
N LEU A 90 -3.66 12.79 1.68
CA LEU A 90 -3.08 11.45 1.82
C LEU A 90 -3.68 10.68 3.01
N ILE A 91 -3.80 11.32 4.18
CA ILE A 91 -4.42 10.73 5.36
C ILE A 91 -5.87 10.32 5.10
N ASN A 92 -6.67 11.20 4.48
CA ASN A 92 -8.06 10.88 4.15
C ASN A 92 -8.14 9.73 3.13
N PHE A 93 -7.25 9.72 2.15
CA PHE A 93 -7.18 8.64 1.18
C PHE A 93 -6.82 7.29 1.83
N GLN A 94 -5.88 7.29 2.79
CA GLN A 94 -5.53 6.12 3.58
C GLN A 94 -6.71 5.58 4.39
N VAL A 95 -7.52 6.45 5.01
CA VAL A 95 -8.74 6.03 5.72
C VAL A 95 -9.72 5.32 4.77
N ILE A 96 -9.92 5.87 3.57
CA ILE A 96 -10.78 5.24 2.55
C ILE A 96 -10.24 3.86 2.16
N LEU A 97 -8.92 3.73 1.94
CA LEU A 97 -8.29 2.45 1.64
C LEU A 97 -8.48 1.43 2.77
N ALA A 98 -8.30 1.83 4.03
CA ALA A 98 -8.48 0.95 5.18
C ALA A 98 -9.92 0.41 5.23
N ILE A 99 -10.92 1.29 5.06
CA ILE A 99 -12.34 0.88 5.04
C ILE A 99 -12.61 -0.08 3.88
N LYS A 100 -12.15 0.25 2.66
CA LYS A 100 -12.39 -0.57 1.46
C LYS A 100 -11.64 -1.91 1.47
N SER A 101 -10.54 -2.02 2.22
CA SER A 101 -9.77 -3.26 2.33
C SER A 101 -10.53 -4.40 3.01
N SER A 102 -11.57 -4.10 3.78
CA SER A 102 -12.46 -5.10 4.39
C SER A 102 -13.14 -6.01 3.36
N LEU A 103 -13.44 -5.48 2.18
CA LEU A 103 -14.09 -6.18 1.07
C LEU A 103 -13.11 -6.99 0.20
N LEU A 104 -11.81 -6.91 0.48
CA LEU A 104 -10.77 -7.51 -0.34
C LEU A 104 -10.90 -9.05 -0.43
N PRO A 105 -11.15 -9.80 0.67
CA PRO A 105 -11.31 -11.24 0.60
C PRO A 105 -12.47 -11.64 -0.32
N GLU A 106 -13.67 -11.12 -0.08
CA GLU A 106 -14.87 -11.44 -0.87
C GLU A 106 -14.71 -11.09 -2.35
N LYS A 107 -14.19 -9.90 -2.66
CA LYS A 107 -13.98 -9.48 -4.05
C LYS A 107 -12.89 -10.29 -4.75
N SER A 108 -11.83 -10.65 -4.02
CA SER A 108 -10.74 -11.46 -4.58
C SER A 108 -11.21 -12.86 -4.96
N LEU A 109 -12.21 -13.41 -4.26
CA LEU A 109 -12.80 -14.71 -4.58
C LEU A 109 -13.57 -14.67 -5.90
N PHE A 110 -14.52 -13.74 -6.02
CA PHE A 110 -15.34 -13.60 -7.23
C PHE A 110 -14.47 -13.29 -8.45
N TRP A 111 -13.49 -12.41 -8.27
CA TRP A 111 -12.54 -12.08 -9.31
C TRP A 111 -11.65 -13.27 -9.67
N GLY A 112 -11.18 -14.03 -8.68
CA GLY A 112 -10.35 -15.22 -8.91
C GLY A 112 -11.09 -16.30 -9.69
N ASP A 113 -12.38 -16.51 -9.41
CA ASP A 113 -13.21 -17.50 -10.11
C ASP A 113 -13.40 -17.12 -11.57
N ASN A 114 -13.72 -15.86 -11.85
CA ASN A 114 -13.89 -15.34 -13.21
C ASN A 114 -12.58 -15.43 -14.01
N ILE A 115 -11.45 -15.10 -13.39
CA ILE A 115 -10.15 -15.23 -14.06
C ILE A 115 -9.84 -16.70 -14.30
N TRP A 116 -10.11 -17.59 -13.34
CA TRP A 116 -9.84 -19.02 -13.49
C TRP A 116 -10.55 -19.64 -14.69
N GLU A 117 -11.77 -19.20 -15.00
CA GLU A 117 -12.49 -19.63 -16.21
C GLU A 117 -11.76 -19.25 -17.49
N GLY A 118 -11.21 -18.04 -17.56
CA GLY A 118 -10.48 -17.53 -18.70
C GLY A 118 -9.04 -18.02 -18.82
N MET A 119 -8.50 -18.72 -17.82
CA MET A 119 -7.12 -19.22 -17.85
C MET A 119 -6.98 -20.44 -18.76
N ASN A 120 -5.91 -20.45 -19.56
CA ASN A 120 -5.49 -21.63 -20.30
C ASN A 120 -4.82 -22.67 -19.38
N GLU A 121 -4.58 -23.86 -19.93
CA GLU A 121 -4.04 -24.98 -19.17
C GLU A 121 -2.64 -24.71 -18.59
N TYR A 122 -1.77 -24.03 -19.34
CA TYR A 122 -0.45 -23.63 -18.87
C TYR A 122 -0.53 -22.67 -17.66
N GLN A 123 -1.43 -21.68 -17.72
CA GLN A 123 -1.66 -20.74 -16.62
C GLN A 123 -2.21 -21.43 -15.38
N LYS A 124 -3.17 -22.34 -15.55
CA LYS A 124 -3.73 -23.15 -14.46
C LYS A 124 -2.65 -24.03 -13.82
N ASN A 125 -1.84 -24.73 -14.63
CA ASN A 125 -0.70 -25.51 -14.15
C ASN A 125 0.27 -24.65 -13.33
N PHE A 126 0.65 -23.47 -13.85
CA PHE A 126 1.53 -22.54 -13.16
C PHE A 126 0.99 -22.12 -11.79
N VAL A 127 -0.30 -21.76 -11.70
CA VAL A 127 -0.93 -21.37 -10.44
C VAL A 127 -1.01 -22.55 -9.47
N GLN A 128 -1.45 -23.72 -9.93
CA GLN A 128 -1.54 -24.94 -9.11
C GLN A 128 -0.19 -25.37 -8.53
N GLU A 129 0.88 -25.34 -9.33
CA GLU A 129 2.23 -25.65 -8.86
C GLU A 129 2.76 -24.59 -7.88
N ARG A 130 2.57 -23.31 -8.21
CA ARG A 130 3.11 -22.22 -7.40
C ARG A 130 2.45 -22.11 -6.03
N PHE A 131 1.15 -22.32 -5.98
CA PHE A 131 0.35 -22.23 -4.75
C PHE A 131 0.09 -23.60 -4.09
N LYS A 132 0.60 -24.69 -4.68
CA LYS A 132 0.44 -26.07 -4.20
C LYS A 132 -1.02 -26.41 -3.91
N CYS A 133 -1.88 -26.20 -4.91
CA CYS A 133 -3.32 -26.37 -4.83
C CYS A 133 -3.87 -27.07 -6.08
N CYS A 134 -5.13 -27.51 -6.02
CA CYS A 134 -5.77 -28.22 -7.12
C CYS A 134 -7.17 -27.72 -7.40
N GLY A 135 -7.50 -27.49 -8.66
CA GLY A 135 -8.80 -26.94 -9.05
C GLY A 135 -9.12 -25.61 -8.38
N PHE A 136 -10.21 -24.95 -8.78
CA PHE A 136 -10.55 -23.67 -8.18
C PHE A 136 -11.37 -23.80 -6.91
N ARG A 137 -12.66 -24.13 -7.01
CA ARG A 137 -13.55 -24.24 -5.83
C ARG A 137 -13.26 -25.53 -5.06
N ASP A 138 -13.15 -26.62 -5.79
CA ASP A 138 -12.86 -27.97 -5.31
C ASP A 138 -11.69 -28.59 -6.08
N THR A 139 -11.12 -29.68 -5.57
CA THR A 139 -9.89 -30.27 -6.12
C THR A 139 -10.08 -31.01 -7.44
N SER A 140 -11.33 -31.27 -7.83
CA SER A 140 -11.73 -31.79 -9.12
C SER A 140 -12.32 -30.73 -10.07
N ASP A 141 -12.52 -29.50 -9.61
CA ASP A 141 -13.19 -28.44 -10.38
C ASP A 141 -12.22 -27.72 -11.33
N ARG A 142 -12.49 -27.78 -12.64
CA ARG A 142 -11.76 -27.07 -13.73
C ARG A 142 -10.24 -27.12 -13.53
N ASN A 143 -9.74 -28.29 -13.13
CA ASN A 143 -8.33 -28.51 -12.89
C ASN A 143 -7.54 -28.56 -14.21
N ALA A 144 -6.24 -28.29 -14.11
CA ALA A 144 -5.35 -28.56 -15.23
C ALA A 144 -5.04 -30.07 -15.32
N THR A 145 -4.50 -30.53 -16.45
CA THR A 145 -4.18 -31.95 -16.72
C THR A 145 -3.36 -32.63 -15.63
N VAL A 146 -2.43 -31.91 -14.99
CA VAL A 146 -1.58 -32.46 -13.93
C VAL A 146 -1.85 -31.72 -12.63
N CYS A 147 -2.26 -32.47 -11.61
CA CYS A 147 -2.49 -31.90 -10.30
C CYS A 147 -2.12 -32.84 -9.15
N ASN A 148 -0.98 -32.53 -8.53
CA ASN A 148 -0.37 -33.35 -7.48
C ASN A 148 -0.84 -32.99 -6.07
N PHE A 149 -1.57 -31.89 -5.89
CA PHE A 149 -1.92 -31.32 -4.58
C PHE A 149 -3.42 -31.39 -4.29
N LYS A 150 -3.97 -32.61 -4.30
CA LYS A 150 -5.43 -32.87 -4.19
C LYS A 150 -6.01 -32.66 -2.78
N ASP A 151 -5.22 -32.17 -1.83
CA ASP A 151 -5.65 -31.96 -0.45
C ASP A 151 -6.34 -30.61 -0.22
N LYS A 152 -6.11 -29.63 -1.11
CA LYS A 152 -6.61 -28.25 -0.95
C LYS A 152 -6.95 -27.60 -2.28
N SER A 153 -8.10 -26.94 -2.33
CA SER A 153 -8.50 -26.14 -3.50
C SER A 153 -7.76 -24.80 -3.58
N CYS A 154 -7.55 -24.29 -4.79
CA CYS A 154 -6.87 -23.00 -4.98
C CYS A 154 -7.68 -21.84 -4.39
N PHE A 155 -9.02 -21.95 -4.36
CA PHE A 155 -9.90 -21.03 -3.64
C PHE A 155 -9.49 -20.86 -2.18
N LYS A 156 -9.29 -21.96 -1.44
CA LYS A 156 -8.95 -21.90 -0.01
C LYS A 156 -7.59 -21.25 0.24
N VAL A 157 -6.62 -21.53 -0.64
CA VAL A 157 -5.28 -20.94 -0.57
C VAL A 157 -5.33 -19.44 -0.86
N LEU A 158 -5.99 -19.04 -1.95
CA LEU A 158 -6.15 -17.63 -2.34
C LEU A 158 -6.95 -16.84 -1.31
N TYR A 159 -7.99 -17.43 -0.71
CA TYR A 159 -8.75 -16.81 0.36
C TYR A 159 -7.86 -16.51 1.58
N ASN A 160 -7.10 -17.50 2.06
CA ASN A 160 -6.20 -17.30 3.20
C ASN A 160 -5.08 -16.28 2.89
N LEU A 161 -4.59 -16.29 1.64
CA LEU A 161 -3.64 -15.28 1.17
C LEU A 161 -4.28 -13.88 1.19
N SER A 162 -5.52 -13.75 0.70
CA SER A 162 -6.26 -12.49 0.68
C SER A 162 -6.51 -11.93 2.08
N LEU A 163 -6.81 -12.79 3.07
CA LEU A 163 -6.95 -12.41 4.48
C LEU A 163 -5.63 -11.92 5.05
N SER A 164 -4.53 -12.63 4.76
CA SER A 164 -3.19 -12.24 5.21
C SER A 164 -2.76 -10.90 4.61
N LEU A 165 -3.04 -10.71 3.31
CA LEU A 165 -2.78 -9.46 2.61
C LEU A 165 -3.63 -8.31 3.16
N ARG A 166 -4.93 -8.54 3.43
CA ARG A 166 -5.80 -7.55 4.06
C ARG A 166 -5.22 -7.08 5.40
N MET A 167 -4.87 -8.00 6.29
CA MET A 167 -4.28 -7.64 7.58
C MET A 167 -2.97 -6.85 7.42
N PHE A 168 -2.13 -7.24 6.46
CA PHE A 168 -0.89 -6.52 6.17
C PHE A 168 -1.16 -5.09 5.66
N ILE A 169 -2.11 -4.92 4.75
CA ILE A 169 -2.52 -3.63 4.18
C ILE A 169 -3.09 -2.74 5.29
N GLU A 170 -4.04 -3.23 6.08
CA GLU A 170 -4.66 -2.48 7.18
C GLU A 170 -3.60 -1.98 8.17
N ARG A 171 -2.69 -2.86 8.62
CA ARG A 171 -1.60 -2.50 9.54
C ARG A 171 -0.66 -1.45 8.94
N SER A 172 -0.27 -1.63 7.67
CA SER A 172 0.61 -0.70 6.97
C SER A 172 -0.04 0.68 6.81
N VAL A 173 -1.33 0.72 6.46
CA VAL A 173 -2.09 1.96 6.29
C VAL A 173 -2.24 2.69 7.63
N VAL A 174 -2.60 1.98 8.71
CA VAL A 174 -2.72 2.58 10.05
C VAL A 174 -1.39 3.14 10.54
N PHE A 175 -0.29 2.41 10.32
CA PHE A 175 1.04 2.89 10.66
C PHE A 175 1.39 4.18 9.91
N MET A 176 1.13 4.24 8.60
CA MET A 176 1.41 5.44 7.80
C MET A 176 0.54 6.63 8.23
N LEU A 177 -0.74 6.39 8.52
CA LEU A 177 -1.66 7.40 9.03
C LEU A 177 -1.14 8.03 10.33
N PHE A 178 -0.68 7.18 11.25
CA PHE A 178 -0.10 7.64 12.52
C PHE A 178 1.16 8.50 12.29
N ILE A 179 2.08 8.04 11.45
CA ILE A 179 3.33 8.74 11.14
C ILE A 179 3.08 10.10 10.48
N GLU A 180 2.20 10.17 9.49
CA GLU A 180 1.85 11.42 8.80
C GLU A 180 1.13 12.41 9.74
N SER A 181 0.17 11.92 10.53
CA SER A 181 -0.54 12.73 11.53
C SER A 181 0.42 13.33 12.56
N MET A 182 1.33 12.50 13.08
CA MET A 182 2.38 12.94 14.00
C MET A 182 3.29 14.00 13.35
N GLY A 183 3.62 13.85 12.07
CA GLY A 183 4.35 14.85 11.28
C GLY A 183 3.65 16.21 11.26
N VAL A 184 2.34 16.24 11.01
CA VAL A 184 1.53 17.46 11.01
C VAL A 184 1.54 18.13 12.39
N CYS A 185 1.40 17.35 13.48
CA CYS A 185 1.47 17.87 14.84
C CYS A 185 2.83 18.50 15.15
N ILE A 186 3.93 17.81 14.80
CA ILE A 186 5.29 18.29 15.09
C ILE A 186 5.59 19.57 14.32
N VAL A 187 5.27 19.65 13.03
CA VAL A 187 5.55 20.86 12.25
C VAL A 187 4.76 22.05 12.77
N SER A 188 3.50 21.81 13.18
CA SER A 188 2.65 22.83 13.80
C SER A 188 3.26 23.36 15.10
N LEU A 189 3.75 22.47 15.99
CA LEU A 189 4.45 22.86 17.22
C LEU A 189 5.75 23.65 16.95
N ILE A 190 6.53 23.25 15.94
CA ILE A 190 7.77 23.95 15.57
C ILE A 190 7.49 25.35 15.02
N LYS A 191 6.42 25.51 14.24
CA LYS A 191 6.07 26.77 13.57
C LYS A 191 5.25 27.72 14.45
N TYR A 192 4.42 27.20 15.35
CA TYR A 192 3.66 28.00 16.32
C TYR A 192 4.57 28.63 17.39
N ARG A 193 5.65 27.94 17.80
CA ARG A 193 6.65 28.46 18.75
C ARG A 193 7.66 29.45 18.12
N ARG A 194 7.28 30.12 17.04
CA ARG A 194 8.13 31.07 16.30
C ARG A 194 7.45 32.41 16.24
#